data_AF-A0A1F6VD82-F1
#
_entry.id   AF-A0A1F6VD82-F1
#
_cell.length_a   1.000
_cell.length_b   1.000
_cell.length_c   1.000
_cell.angle_alpha   90.00
_cell.angle_beta   90.00
_cell.angle_gamma   90.00
#
_symmetry.space_group_name_H-M   'P 1'
#
loop_
_entity.id
_entity.type
_entity.pdbx_description
1 polymer ?
#
loop_
_entity_poly.entity_id
_entity_poly.type
_entity_poly.pdbx_seq_one_letter_code
_entity_poly.pdbx_strand_id
1 'polypeptide(L)'
;MATGTLVTQAESLFENYLAARLVRSRRALTAAKVAVLRDPRDRTKLEALRIAEAESVTLQSQLLEQSRRLAIAREDAENSAAERANTQTSHEATADFRMKQAARAQAAYPSAGADERHRQARADDRICPNCGERHRSDTSICVCGYNFLTPEHNRIAEPFLTAEEVAALRSKPSKRPD
;
A
#
# COMPACT_ATOMS: atom_id res chain seq x y z
N MET A 1 12.36 -16.27 9.30
CA MET A 1 11.54 -16.63 10.48
C MET A 1 11.86 -18.03 11.04
N ALA A 2 12.24 -19.01 10.22
CA ALA A 2 12.50 -20.39 10.68
C ALA A 2 13.79 -20.59 11.52
N THR A 3 14.79 -19.73 11.40
CA THR A 3 16.08 -19.91 12.09
C THR A 3 16.01 -19.65 13.58
N GLY A 4 15.28 -18.63 14.03
CA GLY A 4 15.13 -18.32 15.46
C GLY A 4 14.38 -19.40 16.25
N THR A 5 13.37 -20.03 15.64
CA THR A 5 12.62 -21.14 16.24
C THR A 5 13.45 -22.43 16.32
N LEU A 6 14.34 -22.67 15.35
CA LEU A 6 15.22 -23.84 15.37
C LEU A 6 16.31 -23.70 16.43
N VAL A 7 16.85 -22.48 16.63
CA VAL A 7 17.85 -22.20 17.67
C VAL A 7 17.23 -22.42 19.06
N THR A 8 16.07 -21.85 19.35
CA THR A 8 15.43 -22.04 20.67
C THR A 8 15.05 -23.51 20.92
N GLN A 9 14.63 -24.24 19.88
CA GLN A 9 14.38 -25.67 19.98
C GLN A 9 15.67 -26.46 20.27
N ALA A 10 16.76 -26.21 19.55
CA ALA A 10 18.05 -26.87 19.77
C ALA A 10 18.59 -26.60 21.18
N GLU A 11 18.52 -25.36 21.63
CA GLU A 11 18.93 -24.95 22.98
C GLU A 11 18.12 -25.69 24.06
N SER A 12 16.81 -25.84 23.89
CA SER A 12 15.95 -26.59 24.83
C SER A 12 16.28 -28.09 24.87
N LEU A 13 16.66 -28.68 23.73
CA LEU A 13 17.12 -30.08 23.68
C LEU A 13 18.43 -30.25 24.46
N PHE A 14 19.34 -29.28 24.32
CA PHE A 14 20.60 -29.31 25.05
C PHE A 14 20.42 -29.13 26.56
N GLU A 15 19.50 -28.26 26.99
CA GLU A 15 19.10 -28.13 28.40
C GLU A 15 18.57 -29.46 28.97
N ASN A 16 17.66 -30.12 28.25
CA ASN A 16 17.13 -31.43 28.63
C ASN A 16 18.23 -32.50 28.74
N TYR A 17 19.18 -32.49 27.79
CA TYR A 17 20.34 -33.38 27.84
C TYR A 17 21.21 -33.14 29.08
N LEU A 18 21.53 -31.87 29.39
CA LEU A 18 22.30 -31.52 30.59
C LEU A 18 21.57 -31.93 31.87
N ALA A 19 20.25 -31.71 31.95
CA ALA A 19 19.43 -32.13 33.08
C ALA A 19 19.47 -33.66 33.27
N ALA A 20 19.29 -34.43 32.19
CA ALA A 20 19.37 -35.88 32.24
C ALA A 20 20.77 -36.38 32.68
N ARG A 21 21.82 -35.73 32.19
CA ARG A 21 23.20 -36.04 32.58
C ARG A 21 23.47 -35.70 34.05
N LEU A 22 22.94 -34.59 34.56
CA LEU A 22 23.02 -34.22 35.97
C LEU A 22 22.32 -35.25 36.87
N VAL A 23 21.16 -35.77 36.47
CA VAL A 23 20.46 -36.85 37.21
C VAL A 23 21.34 -38.09 37.30
N ARG A 24 21.98 -38.49 36.20
CA ARG A 24 22.92 -39.63 36.18
C ARG A 24 24.14 -39.36 37.08
N SER A 25 24.75 -38.18 36.97
CA SER A 25 25.89 -37.77 37.79
C SER A 25 25.56 -37.77 39.29
N ARG A 26 24.37 -37.28 39.68
CA ARG A 26 23.90 -37.33 41.07
C ARG A 26 23.75 -38.76 41.59
N ARG A 27 23.26 -39.69 40.75
CA ARG A 27 23.20 -41.12 41.13
C ARG A 27 24.60 -41.72 41.31
N ALA A 28 25.54 -41.39 40.43
CA ALA A 28 26.94 -41.81 40.55
C ALA A 28 27.59 -41.24 41.82
N LEU A 29 27.32 -39.98 42.14
CA LEU A 29 27.76 -39.33 43.36
C LEU A 29 27.25 -40.05 44.61
N THR A 30 25.94 -40.38 44.67
CA THR A 30 25.38 -41.16 45.78
C THR A 30 26.05 -42.54 45.90
N ALA A 31 26.27 -43.22 44.78
CA ALA A 31 26.95 -44.52 44.77
C ALA A 31 28.40 -44.41 45.29
N ALA A 32 29.15 -43.38 44.87
CA ALA A 32 30.50 -43.12 45.34
C ALA A 32 30.54 -42.80 46.84
N LYS A 33 29.58 -42.01 47.35
CA LYS A 33 29.43 -41.74 48.80
C LYS A 33 29.21 -43.03 49.58
N VAL A 34 28.32 -43.91 49.10
CA VAL A 34 28.08 -45.22 49.73
C VAL A 34 29.34 -46.09 49.69
N ALA A 35 30.10 -46.08 48.59
CA ALA A 35 31.35 -46.84 48.49
C ALA A 35 32.39 -46.36 49.50
N VAL A 36 32.55 -45.05 49.68
CA VAL A 36 33.45 -44.46 50.70
C VAL A 36 32.97 -44.79 52.12
N LEU A 37 31.66 -44.77 52.38
CA LEU A 37 31.13 -45.15 53.70
C LEU A 37 31.43 -46.62 54.06
N ARG A 38 31.46 -47.50 53.07
CA ARG A 38 31.82 -48.92 53.27
C ARG A 38 33.31 -49.12 53.53
N ASP A 39 34.16 -48.25 52.96
CA ASP A 39 35.61 -48.35 53.09
C ASP A 39 36.27 -46.96 52.99
N PRO A 40 36.39 -46.26 54.12
CA PRO A 40 36.78 -44.85 54.13
C PRO A 40 38.29 -44.62 53.95
N ARG A 41 39.11 -45.68 54.03
CA ARG A 41 40.58 -45.58 53.87
C ARG A 41 41.04 -45.88 52.46
N ASP A 42 40.16 -46.43 51.63
CA ASP A 42 40.44 -46.71 50.23
C ASP A 42 40.54 -45.41 49.41
N ARG A 43 41.77 -45.09 49.00
CA ARG A 43 42.08 -43.89 48.21
C ARG A 43 41.38 -43.88 46.86
N THR A 44 41.13 -45.05 46.26
CA THR A 44 40.48 -45.13 44.94
C THR A 44 39.01 -44.69 45.03
N LYS A 45 38.31 -45.09 46.11
CA LYS A 45 36.92 -44.70 46.37
C LYS A 45 36.79 -43.22 46.73
N LEU A 46 37.74 -42.69 47.50
CA LEU A 46 37.82 -41.26 47.79
C LEU A 46 38.03 -40.43 46.53
N GLU A 47 38.89 -40.89 45.62
CA GLU A 47 39.13 -40.19 44.35
C GLU A 47 37.90 -40.28 43.43
N ALA A 48 37.26 -41.44 43.34
CA ALA A 48 36.00 -41.59 42.61
C ALA A 48 34.89 -40.66 43.13
N LEU A 49 34.82 -40.47 44.45
CA LEU A 49 33.91 -39.51 45.07
C LEU A 49 34.22 -38.07 44.62
N ARG A 50 35.48 -37.65 44.66
CA ARG A 50 35.89 -36.30 44.23
C ARG A 50 35.57 -36.04 42.77
N ILE A 51 35.83 -37.02 41.89
CA ILE A 51 35.49 -36.92 40.46
C ILE A 51 33.98 -36.78 40.27
N ALA A 52 33.18 -37.59 40.96
CA ALA A 52 31.72 -37.53 40.87
C ALA A 52 31.17 -36.20 41.42
N GLU A 53 31.75 -35.67 42.50
CA GLU A 53 31.42 -34.34 43.04
C GLU A 53 31.73 -33.25 42.04
N ALA A 54 32.95 -33.22 41.50
CA ALA A 54 33.38 -32.24 40.51
C ALA A 54 32.48 -32.28 39.27
N GLU A 55 32.19 -33.46 38.71
CA GLU A 55 31.30 -33.59 37.55
C GLU A 55 29.89 -33.05 37.85
N SER A 56 29.35 -33.34 39.04
CA SER A 56 28.01 -32.87 39.43
C SER A 56 27.94 -31.34 39.53
N VAL A 57 28.99 -30.70 40.05
CA VAL A 57 29.11 -29.25 40.16
C VAL A 57 29.25 -28.61 38.78
N THR A 58 30.11 -29.18 37.92
CA THR A 58 30.29 -28.69 36.55
C THR A 58 29.00 -28.80 35.73
N LEU A 59 28.26 -29.91 35.83
CA LEU A 59 27.00 -30.07 35.11
C LEU A 59 25.93 -29.11 35.64
N GLN A 60 25.90 -28.85 36.95
CA GLN A 60 24.98 -27.88 37.54
C GLN A 60 25.28 -26.45 37.08
N SER A 61 26.54 -26.05 37.03
CA SER A 61 26.92 -24.71 36.54
C SER A 61 26.62 -24.55 35.06
N GLN A 62 26.90 -25.57 34.24
CA GLN A 62 26.55 -25.59 32.82
C GLN A 62 25.04 -25.47 32.60
N LEU A 63 24.22 -26.20 33.38
CA LEU A 63 22.77 -26.14 33.26
C LEU A 63 22.23 -24.75 33.61
N LEU A 64 22.75 -24.12 34.67
CA LEU A 64 22.33 -22.77 35.06
C LEU A 64 22.68 -21.74 33.99
N GLU A 65 23.91 -21.76 33.47
CA GLU A 65 24.32 -20.87 32.39
C GLU A 65 23.47 -21.09 31.13
N GLN A 66 23.21 -22.34 30.78
CA GLN A 66 22.37 -22.70 29.64
C GLN A 66 20.92 -22.20 29.81
N SER A 67 20.34 -22.36 31.00
CA SER A 67 18.99 -21.87 31.30
C SER A 67 18.90 -20.34 31.20
N ARG A 68 19.95 -19.62 31.61
CA ARG A 68 20.03 -18.17 31.50
C ARG A 68 20.07 -17.73 30.03
N ARG A 69 20.89 -18.39 29.21
CA ARG A 69 20.97 -18.11 27.75
C ARG A 69 19.64 -18.34 27.06
N LEU A 70 18.97 -19.44 27.39
CA LEU A 70 17.64 -19.74 26.88
C LEU A 70 16.59 -18.70 27.28
N ALA A 71 16.62 -18.24 28.52
CA ALA A 71 15.70 -17.20 28.98
C ALA A 71 15.89 -15.89 28.19
N ILE A 72 17.13 -15.44 28.03
CA ILE A 72 17.47 -14.24 27.24
C ILE A 72 17.02 -14.42 25.79
N ALA A 73 17.34 -15.56 25.16
CA ALA A 73 16.97 -15.83 23.77
C ALA A 73 15.44 -15.85 23.55
N ARG A 74 14.66 -16.29 24.55
CA ARG A 74 13.20 -16.26 24.50
C ARG A 74 12.66 -14.84 24.63
N GLU A 75 13.18 -14.07 25.58
CA GLU A 75 12.81 -12.67 25.76
C GLU A 75 13.13 -11.84 24.50
N ASP A 76 14.32 -12.03 23.91
CA ASP A 76 14.70 -11.37 22.65
C ASP A 76 13.78 -11.76 21.49
N ALA A 77 13.37 -13.02 21.42
CA ALA A 77 12.45 -13.50 20.38
C ALA A 77 11.05 -12.92 20.56
N GLU A 78 10.57 -12.80 21.81
CA GLU A 78 9.28 -12.18 22.15
C GLU A 78 9.29 -10.68 21.85
N ASN A 79 10.34 -9.96 22.25
CA ASN A 79 10.53 -8.54 21.96
C ASN A 79 10.58 -8.28 20.44
N SER A 80 11.37 -9.09 19.71
CA SER A 80 11.43 -9.03 18.25
C SER A 80 10.09 -9.32 17.59
N ALA A 81 9.29 -10.23 18.15
CA ALA A 81 7.96 -10.53 17.63
C ALA A 81 6.98 -9.38 17.90
N ALA A 82 7.04 -8.76 19.09
CA ALA A 82 6.23 -7.61 19.45
C ALA A 82 6.55 -6.38 18.57
N GLU A 83 7.84 -6.10 18.31
CA GLU A 83 8.26 -5.03 17.40
C GLU A 83 7.77 -5.25 15.97
N ARG A 84 7.84 -6.49 15.47
CA ARG A 84 7.29 -6.86 14.15
C ARG A 84 5.78 -6.70 14.10
N ALA A 85 5.06 -7.11 15.15
CA ALA A 85 3.63 -6.92 15.23
C ALA A 85 3.25 -5.43 15.24
N ASN A 86 3.98 -4.60 15.99
CA ASN A 86 3.73 -3.15 16.07
C ASN A 86 4.05 -2.43 14.75
N THR A 87 5.14 -2.80 14.07
CA THR A 87 5.44 -2.27 12.73
C THR A 87 4.39 -2.70 11.70
N GLN A 88 3.91 -3.94 11.78
CA GLN A 88 2.85 -4.42 10.90
C GLN A 88 1.52 -3.67 11.12
N THR A 89 1.07 -3.49 12.36
CA THR A 89 -0.17 -2.75 12.65
C THR A 89 -0.08 -1.28 12.22
N SER A 90 1.08 -0.64 12.37
CA SER A 90 1.28 0.74 11.90
C SER A 90 1.32 0.84 10.37
N HIS A 91 1.88 -0.15 9.66
CA HIS A 91 1.76 -0.24 8.19
C HIS A 91 0.32 -0.43 7.72
N GLU A 92 -0.45 -1.31 8.37
CA GLU A 92 -1.86 -1.56 8.09
C GLU A 92 -2.71 -0.29 8.31
N ALA A 93 -2.54 0.40 9.44
CA ALA A 93 -3.22 1.67 9.72
C ALA A 93 -2.91 2.75 8.67
N THR A 94 -1.66 2.79 8.18
CA THR A 94 -1.25 3.71 7.11
C THR A 94 -1.91 3.35 5.77
N ALA A 95 -2.01 2.06 5.45
CA ALA A 95 -2.68 1.59 4.24
C ALA A 95 -4.18 1.91 4.27
N ASP A 96 -4.84 1.69 5.40
CA ASP A 96 -6.27 2.00 5.60
C ASP A 96 -6.55 3.49 5.45
N PHE A 97 -5.69 4.35 6.01
CA PHE A 97 -5.80 5.79 5.84
C PHE A 97 -5.70 6.18 4.37
N ARG A 98 -4.72 5.66 3.63
CA ARG A 98 -4.56 5.93 2.19
C ARG A 98 -5.77 5.48 1.38
N MET A 99 -6.33 4.30 1.69
CA MET A 99 -7.53 3.79 1.04
C MET A 99 -8.74 4.69 1.30
N LYS A 100 -8.96 5.14 2.54
CA LYS A 100 -10.05 6.08 2.89
C LYS A 100 -9.92 7.42 2.18
N GLN A 101 -8.70 7.95 2.04
CA GLN A 101 -8.46 9.19 1.29
C GLN A 101 -8.71 9.01 -0.20
N ALA A 102 -8.28 7.89 -0.79
CA ALA A 102 -8.54 7.58 -2.20
C ALA A 102 -10.05 7.45 -2.49
N ALA A 103 -10.80 6.77 -1.63
CA ALA A 103 -12.26 6.67 -1.75
C ALA A 103 -12.96 8.04 -1.65
N ARG A 104 -12.50 8.91 -0.73
CA ARG A 104 -12.99 10.29 -0.64
C ARG A 104 -12.69 11.10 -1.89
N ALA A 105 -11.49 10.97 -2.47
CA ALA A 105 -11.13 11.66 -3.70
C ALA A 105 -11.98 11.22 -4.90
N GLN A 106 -12.25 9.91 -5.02
CA GLN A 106 -13.15 9.36 -6.04
C GLN A 106 -14.59 9.85 -5.88
N ALA A 107 -15.08 9.98 -4.63
CA ALA A 107 -16.40 10.53 -4.36
C ALA A 107 -16.49 12.04 -4.60
N ALA A 108 -15.41 12.79 -4.36
CA ALA A 108 -15.34 14.23 -4.59
C ALA A 108 -15.21 14.59 -6.08
N TYR A 109 -14.56 13.72 -6.88
CA TYR A 109 -14.43 13.84 -8.32
C TYR A 109 -14.91 12.54 -8.99
N PRO A 110 -16.23 12.31 -9.09
CA PRO A 110 -16.72 11.23 -9.91
C PRO A 110 -16.20 11.46 -11.33
N SER A 111 -15.48 10.49 -11.88
CA SER A 111 -14.96 10.56 -13.24
C SER A 111 -16.10 10.92 -14.19
N ALA A 112 -16.01 12.11 -14.80
CA ALA A 112 -16.83 12.54 -15.92
C ALA A 112 -16.45 11.69 -17.14
N GLY A 113 -16.85 10.42 -17.15
CA GLY A 113 -16.47 9.43 -18.16
C GLY A 113 -17.67 8.78 -18.87
N ALA A 114 -18.84 9.42 -18.82
CA ALA A 114 -20.06 8.90 -19.45
C ALA A 114 -20.60 9.77 -20.60
N ASP A 115 -19.92 10.87 -20.97
CA ASP A 115 -20.44 11.85 -21.94
C ASP A 115 -19.58 12.05 -23.22
N GLU A 116 -18.61 11.18 -23.47
CA GLU A 116 -17.71 11.30 -24.65
C GLU A 116 -18.18 10.53 -25.90
N ARG A 117 -19.42 10.03 -25.92
CA ARG A 117 -19.96 9.30 -27.10
C ARG A 117 -21.02 10.05 -27.92
N HIS A 118 -21.33 11.31 -27.60
CA HIS A 118 -22.45 12.01 -28.26
C HIS A 118 -22.18 13.41 -28.85
N ARG A 119 -20.93 13.83 -29.07
CA ARG A 119 -20.64 15.18 -29.61
C ARG A 119 -19.95 15.26 -30.97
N GLN A 120 -20.02 14.20 -31.79
CA GLN A 120 -19.53 14.21 -33.18
C GLN A 120 -20.64 14.28 -34.24
N ALA A 121 -21.81 14.79 -33.88
CA ALA A 121 -22.89 15.00 -34.84
C ALA A 121 -23.63 16.30 -34.56
N ARG A 122 -23.14 17.43 -35.11
CA ARG A 122 -23.89 18.41 -35.93
C ARG A 122 -22.89 19.33 -36.63
N ALA A 123 -22.99 19.44 -37.95
CA ALA A 123 -22.35 20.52 -38.69
C ALA A 123 -23.00 21.85 -38.25
N ASP A 124 -22.17 22.84 -37.91
CA ASP A 124 -22.62 24.14 -37.40
C ASP A 124 -23.21 25.00 -38.53
N ASP A 125 -24.50 24.86 -38.79
CA ASP A 125 -25.21 25.78 -39.70
C ASP A 125 -25.44 27.14 -39.01
N ARG A 126 -25.13 28.25 -39.72
CA ARG A 126 -25.33 29.64 -39.29
C ARG A 126 -26.49 30.27 -40.07
N ILE A 127 -27.22 31.21 -39.45
CA ILE A 127 -28.34 31.93 -40.09
C ILE A 127 -27.91 33.37 -40.37
N CYS A 128 -28.16 33.86 -41.58
CA CYS A 128 -27.89 35.25 -41.95
C CYS A 128 -28.85 36.21 -41.23
N PRO A 129 -28.37 37.20 -40.45
CA PRO A 129 -29.25 38.16 -39.77
C PRO A 129 -29.92 39.17 -40.72
N ASN A 130 -29.41 39.33 -41.95
CA ASN A 130 -29.97 40.29 -42.91
C ASN A 130 -31.14 39.72 -43.73
N CYS A 131 -31.07 38.44 -44.15
CA CYS A 131 -32.12 37.83 -44.99
C CYS A 131 -32.72 36.53 -44.44
N GLY A 132 -32.22 36.02 -43.30
CA GLY A 132 -32.71 34.81 -42.64
C GLY A 132 -32.29 33.48 -43.28
N GLU A 133 -31.45 33.50 -44.32
CA GLU A 133 -31.03 32.29 -45.04
C GLU A 133 -30.04 31.44 -44.22
N ARG A 134 -30.15 30.11 -44.30
CA ARG A 134 -29.26 29.16 -43.61
C ARG A 134 -28.05 28.84 -44.45
N HIS A 135 -26.86 28.97 -43.85
CA HIS A 135 -25.58 28.71 -44.48
C HIS A 135 -24.77 27.71 -43.67
N ARG A 136 -23.93 26.94 -44.35
CA ARG A 136 -22.93 26.08 -43.71
C ARG A 136 -21.82 26.94 -43.08
N SER A 137 -21.16 26.43 -42.04
CA SER A 137 -20.15 27.16 -41.25
C SER A 137 -18.98 27.76 -42.04
N ASP A 138 -18.72 27.26 -43.24
CA ASP A 138 -17.64 27.66 -44.15
C ASP A 138 -18.02 28.84 -45.07
N THR A 139 -19.29 29.25 -45.10
CA THR A 139 -19.73 30.36 -45.95
C THR A 139 -19.34 31.72 -45.33
N SER A 140 -18.50 32.48 -46.04
CA SER A 140 -18.02 33.80 -45.58
C SER A 140 -18.97 34.95 -45.91
N ILE A 141 -19.72 34.87 -47.01
CA ILE A 141 -20.61 35.94 -47.49
C ILE A 141 -21.95 35.33 -47.93
N CYS A 142 -23.06 35.89 -47.42
CA CYS A 142 -24.41 35.53 -47.84
C CYS A 142 -24.74 36.12 -49.22
N VAL A 143 -25.63 35.48 -49.98
CA VAL A 143 -26.14 35.97 -51.26
C VAL A 143 -26.74 37.38 -51.15
N CYS A 144 -27.30 37.75 -50.00
CA CYS A 144 -27.81 39.10 -49.74
C CYS A 144 -26.71 40.15 -49.48
N GLY A 145 -25.43 39.80 -49.65
CA GLY A 145 -24.28 40.67 -49.44
C GLY A 145 -23.78 40.76 -47.99
N TYR A 146 -24.39 40.02 -47.03
CA TYR A 146 -23.96 40.05 -45.63
C TYR A 146 -22.66 39.26 -45.43
N ASN A 147 -21.62 39.92 -44.93
CA ASN A 147 -20.33 39.28 -44.64
C ASN A 147 -20.27 38.77 -43.19
N PHE A 148 -20.07 37.47 -43.01
CA PHE A 148 -19.97 36.80 -41.72
C PHE A 148 -18.60 36.96 -41.05
N LEU A 149 -17.55 37.30 -41.81
CA LEU A 149 -16.18 37.45 -41.30
C LEU A 149 -15.93 38.87 -40.75
N THR A 150 -16.57 39.88 -41.32
CA THR A 150 -16.37 41.29 -40.94
C THR A 150 -17.71 42.00 -40.72
N PRO A 151 -18.35 41.82 -39.55
CA PRO A 151 -19.66 42.41 -39.24
C PRO A 151 -19.71 43.94 -39.40
N GLU A 152 -18.59 44.61 -39.13
CA GLU A 152 -18.48 46.08 -39.25
C GLU A 152 -18.57 46.58 -40.69
N HIS A 153 -18.18 45.78 -41.69
CA HIS A 153 -18.31 46.15 -43.10
C HIS A 153 -19.76 46.17 -43.58
N ASN A 154 -20.66 45.49 -42.87
CA ASN A 154 -22.09 45.48 -43.19
C ASN A 154 -22.81 46.77 -42.76
N ARG A 155 -22.15 47.67 -42.02
CA ARG A 155 -22.71 48.94 -41.53
C ARG A 155 -22.32 50.17 -42.36
N ILE A 156 -21.49 50.00 -43.39
CA ILE A 156 -20.84 51.11 -44.11
C ILE A 156 -21.73 51.70 -45.24
N ALA A 157 -22.87 51.08 -45.56
CA ALA A 157 -23.74 51.49 -46.66
C ALA A 157 -24.92 52.40 -46.25
N GLU A 158 -24.70 53.41 -45.41
CA GLU A 158 -25.75 54.42 -45.10
C GLU A 158 -25.15 55.83 -45.05
N PRO A 159 -25.20 56.58 -46.17
CA PRO A 159 -25.88 57.87 -46.11
C PRO A 159 -26.76 58.22 -47.33
N PHE A 160 -26.98 57.30 -48.28
CA PHE A 160 -27.62 57.66 -49.57
C PHE A 160 -28.94 56.95 -49.89
N LEU A 161 -29.48 56.12 -49.00
CA LEU A 161 -30.77 55.45 -49.21
C LEU A 161 -31.67 55.69 -48.00
N THR A 162 -32.94 55.98 -48.28
CA THR A 162 -33.97 56.12 -47.25
C THR A 162 -34.35 54.75 -46.67
N ALA A 163 -34.89 54.73 -45.46
CA ALA A 163 -35.27 53.49 -44.77
C ALA A 163 -36.26 52.63 -45.60
N GLU A 164 -37.08 53.25 -46.44
CA GLU A 164 -38.03 52.58 -47.35
C GLU A 164 -37.33 51.89 -48.53
N GLU A 165 -36.31 52.51 -49.12
CA GLU A 165 -35.51 51.92 -50.21
C GLU A 165 -34.68 50.73 -49.72
N VAL A 166 -34.16 50.83 -48.49
CA VAL A 166 -33.46 49.71 -47.82
C VAL A 166 -34.43 48.55 -47.54
N ALA A 167 -35.67 48.84 -47.15
CA ALA A 167 -36.69 47.81 -46.94
C ALA A 167 -37.09 47.11 -48.26
N ALA A 168 -37.21 47.87 -49.36
CA ALA A 168 -37.54 47.32 -50.68
C ALA A 168 -36.45 46.35 -51.20
N LEU A 169 -35.17 46.69 -51.02
CA LEU A 169 -34.05 45.79 -51.38
C LEU A 169 -33.96 44.54 -50.49
N ARG A 170 -34.40 44.64 -49.23
CA ARG A 170 -34.45 43.51 -48.29
C ARG A 170 -35.65 42.58 -48.53
N SER A 171 -36.64 43.01 -49.32
CA SER A 171 -37.77 42.17 -49.71
C SER A 171 -37.40 41.27 -50.89
N LYS A 172 -37.64 39.95 -50.77
CA LYS A 172 -37.28 38.96 -51.81
C LYS A 172 -38.00 39.28 -53.13
N PRO A 173 -37.34 39.24 -54.30
CA PRO A 173 -38.06 39.22 -55.57
C PRO A 173 -38.88 37.91 -55.64
N SER A 174 -40.20 38.04 -55.85
CA SER A 174 -41.08 36.89 -56.02
C SER A 174 -40.58 36.04 -57.19
N LYS A 175 -40.37 34.73 -56.96
CA LYS A 175 -40.18 33.78 -58.06
C LYS A 175 -41.44 33.83 -58.92
N ARG A 176 -41.29 34.17 -60.20
CA ARG A 176 -42.36 34.00 -61.20
C ARG A 176 -42.77 32.53 -61.28
N PRO A 177 -44.05 32.24 -61.49
CA PRO A 177 -44.53 30.89 -61.73
C PRO A 177 -44.17 30.46 -63.15
N ASP A 178 -43.62 29.25 -63.30
CA ASP A 178 -43.72 28.44 -64.52
C ASP A 178 -44.74 27.32 -64.26
#